data_AF-A0A1M3L9C3-F1
#
_entry.id   AF-A0A1M3L9C3-F1
#
_cell.length_a   1.000
_cell.length_b   1.000
_cell.length_c   1.000
_cell.angle_alpha   90.00
_cell.angle_beta   90.00
_cell.angle_gamma   90.00
#
_symmetry.space_group_name_H-M   'P 1'
#
loop_
_entity.id
_entity.type
_entity.pdbx_description
1 polymer ?
#
loop_
_entity_poly.entity_id
_entity_poly.type
_entity_poly.pdbx_seq_one_letter_code
_entity_poly.pdbx_strand_id
1 'polypeptide(L)'
;MIVSAISVTLALALLLVLGIVAANRDRLGIGDPIPAASGAAASDVLRPRTGEDPEWGSTAIYDVLDDGSLSPAASGLAAEVWATFERVATPAFAAEVILSYTVGDSVDADLLAYVQQDSERPEYWHLAVNLAGATDMSYLLTTLVHEYAHLLTLNRDQTPPDATCEVVAPSEGCWADDAYLRAFWDEFWSGYGDRAPAIATDDLALRESFYAQHEEDFVSSYAAKNVEEDIAESFMAYVVEPVPGPPRTRVAAKLAFFDRYPELAAIRERIRAEFGDLLRPVWDP
;
A
#
# COMPACT_ATOMS: atom_id res chain seq x y z
N MET A 1 68.89 41.78 0.67
CA MET A 1 69.19 41.46 -0.74
C MET A 1 68.70 40.05 -1.02
N ILE A 2 67.84 39.88 -2.04
CA ILE A 2 67.50 38.61 -2.74
C ILE A 2 66.57 37.72 -1.88
N VAL A 3 65.30 37.39 -2.18
CA VAL A 3 64.50 37.28 -3.41
C VAL A 3 63.02 37.56 -3.06
N SER A 4 62.39 38.51 -3.74
CA SER A 4 60.95 38.54 -3.99
C SER A 4 60.79 38.40 -5.51
N ALA A 5 60.62 37.17 -5.99
CA ALA A 5 60.54 36.88 -7.43
C ALA A 5 59.74 35.62 -7.79
N ILE A 6 59.18 34.89 -6.82
CA ILE A 6 58.50 33.61 -7.09
C ILE A 6 56.98 33.79 -7.29
N SER A 7 56.38 34.89 -6.82
CA SER A 7 54.92 35.07 -6.85
C SER A 7 54.36 35.67 -8.16
N VAL A 8 55.19 36.18 -9.07
CA VAL A 8 54.72 36.81 -10.32
C VAL A 8 54.65 35.82 -11.49
N THR A 9 55.48 34.78 -11.50
CA THR A 9 55.57 33.83 -12.62
C THR A 9 54.43 32.80 -12.64
N LEU A 10 53.89 32.42 -11.48
CA LEU A 10 52.77 31.46 -11.39
C LEU A 10 51.42 32.09 -11.80
N ALA A 11 51.24 33.39 -11.53
CA ALA A 11 50.03 34.13 -11.86
C ALA A 11 49.85 34.34 -13.38
N LEU A 12 50.96 34.54 -14.12
CA LEU A 12 50.92 34.65 -15.58
C LEU A 12 50.63 33.31 -16.27
N ALA A 13 51.10 32.18 -15.72
CA ALA A 13 50.84 30.86 -16.28
C ALA A 13 49.36 30.45 -16.14
N LEU A 14 48.70 30.82 -15.03
CA LEU A 14 47.29 30.50 -14.80
C LEU A 14 46.34 31.33 -15.68
N LEU A 15 46.69 32.60 -15.96
CA LEU A 15 45.92 33.47 -16.86
C LEU A 15 46.02 33.04 -18.34
N LEU A 16 47.15 32.46 -18.76
CA LEU A 16 47.31 31.97 -20.14
C LEU A 16 46.48 30.68 -20.39
N VAL A 17 46.34 29.82 -19.38
CA VAL A 17 45.52 28.60 -19.48
C VAL A 17 44.02 28.93 -19.51
N LEU A 18 43.57 29.91 -18.72
CA LEU A 18 42.18 30.39 -18.74
C LEU A 18 41.82 31.10 -20.05
N GLY A 19 42.75 31.83 -20.67
CA GLY A 19 42.56 32.49 -21.97
C GLY A 19 42.41 31.52 -23.14
N ILE A 20 43.11 30.38 -23.11
CA ILE A 20 43.02 29.36 -24.18
C ILE A 20 41.72 28.54 -24.08
N VAL A 21 41.20 28.31 -22.87
CA VAL A 21 39.92 27.59 -22.69
C VAL A 21 38.71 28.45 -23.10
N ALA A 22 38.77 29.77 -22.87
CA ALA A 22 37.70 30.68 -23.30
C ALA A 22 37.62 30.85 -24.82
N ALA A 23 38.74 30.78 -25.55
CA ALA A 23 38.79 31.03 -26.99
C ALA A 23 38.38 29.84 -27.89
N ASN A 24 38.09 28.67 -27.32
CA ASN A 24 37.73 27.46 -28.10
C ASN A 24 36.36 26.85 -27.74
N ARG A 25 35.54 27.53 -26.92
CA ARG A 25 34.24 27.02 -26.48
C ARG A 25 33.24 26.85 -27.64
N ASP A 26 33.33 27.68 -28.67
CA ASP A 26 32.44 27.63 -29.84
C ASP A 26 32.77 26.52 -30.86
N ARG A 27 33.92 25.84 -30.73
CA ARG A 27 34.34 24.79 -31.70
C ARG A 27 34.15 23.35 -31.23
N LEU A 28 33.73 23.13 -29.98
CA LEU A 28 33.63 21.77 -29.38
C LEU A 28 32.21 21.30 -29.07
N GLY A 29 31.16 22.09 -29.36
CA GLY A 29 29.77 21.65 -29.18
C GLY A 29 29.40 21.29 -27.73
N ILE A 30 30.11 21.85 -26.74
CA ILE A 30 29.78 21.66 -25.32
C ILE A 30 28.71 22.70 -24.99
N GLY A 31 27.46 22.22 -24.90
CA GLY A 31 26.31 23.03 -24.51
C GLY A 31 26.49 23.73 -23.16
N ASP A 32 25.70 24.77 -22.94
CA ASP A 32 25.71 25.54 -21.70
C ASP A 32 25.58 24.62 -20.47
N PRO A 33 26.27 24.94 -19.35
CA PRO A 33 26.04 24.21 -18.12
C PRO A 33 24.56 24.34 -17.74
N ILE A 34 23.93 23.19 -17.55
CA ILE A 34 22.55 23.06 -17.05
C ILE A 34 22.42 23.97 -15.82
N PRO A 35 21.39 24.84 -15.73
CA PRO A 35 21.19 25.65 -14.55
C PRO A 35 21.04 24.71 -13.37
N ALA A 36 21.84 24.92 -12.32
CA ALA A 36 21.66 24.22 -11.06
C ALA A 36 20.20 24.37 -10.63
N ALA A 37 19.51 23.24 -10.46
CA ALA A 37 18.19 23.21 -9.86
C ALA A 37 18.26 24.01 -8.55
N SER A 38 17.38 25.00 -8.41
CA SER A 38 17.24 25.80 -7.21
C SER A 38 17.12 24.87 -6.01
N GLY A 39 18.01 25.03 -5.03
CA GLY A 39 18.09 24.18 -3.87
C GLY A 39 16.75 24.07 -3.15
N ALA A 40 16.25 22.85 -3.03
CA ALA A 40 15.37 22.49 -1.93
C ALA A 40 16.11 22.85 -0.64
N ALA A 41 15.49 23.66 0.22
CA ALA A 41 16.09 24.02 1.49
C ALA A 41 16.32 22.74 2.31
N ALA A 42 17.34 22.68 3.17
CA ALA A 42 17.56 21.53 4.05
C ALA A 42 16.34 21.19 4.93
N SER A 43 15.36 22.11 5.04
CA SER A 43 14.05 21.89 5.66
C SER A 43 13.09 21.01 4.85
N ASP A 44 13.21 20.96 3.53
CA ASP A 44 12.34 20.13 2.66
C ASP A 44 12.69 18.65 2.78
N VAL A 45 13.95 18.31 3.12
CA VAL A 45 14.37 16.92 3.37
C VAL A 45 13.85 16.40 4.72
N LEU A 46 13.44 17.30 5.63
CA LEU A 46 12.96 16.97 6.97
C LEU A 46 11.44 16.85 7.06
N ARG A 47 10.71 17.15 5.99
CA ARG A 47 9.25 17.12 5.96
C ARG A 47 8.74 16.12 4.92
N PRO A 48 7.69 15.35 5.24
CA PRO A 48 7.10 14.45 4.26
C PRO A 48 6.61 15.28 3.08
N ARG A 49 6.56 14.64 1.90
CA ARG A 49 5.91 15.26 0.74
C ARG A 49 4.43 15.46 1.06
N THR A 50 3.82 16.48 0.49
CA THR A 50 2.39 16.70 0.66
C THR A 50 1.63 16.24 -0.57
N GLY A 51 0.50 15.58 -0.36
CA GLY A 51 -0.45 15.21 -1.40
C GLY A 51 -1.84 15.74 -1.10
N GLU A 52 -2.79 15.34 -1.94
CA GLU A 52 -4.22 15.54 -1.72
C GLU A 52 -4.92 14.21 -1.96
N ASP A 53 -5.87 13.87 -1.11
CA ASP A 53 -6.75 12.72 -1.23
C ASP A 53 -8.21 13.22 -1.32
N PRO A 54 -9.07 12.64 -2.19
CA PRO A 54 -10.45 13.08 -2.36
C PRO A 54 -11.30 13.04 -1.08
N GLU A 55 -11.03 12.10 -0.17
CA GLU A 55 -11.76 11.94 1.08
C GLU A 55 -11.06 12.62 2.26
N TRP A 56 -9.72 12.63 2.26
CA TRP A 56 -8.96 13.13 3.41
C TRP A 56 -8.46 14.57 3.27
N GLY A 57 -8.54 15.14 2.07
CA GLY A 57 -7.95 16.44 1.77
C GLY A 57 -6.42 16.37 1.79
N SER A 58 -5.78 17.29 2.51
CA SER A 58 -4.31 17.35 2.53
C SER A 58 -3.69 16.14 3.23
N THR A 59 -2.72 15.50 2.57
CA THR A 59 -2.02 14.32 3.08
C THR A 59 -0.52 14.54 3.22
N ALA A 60 0.11 13.77 4.10
CA ALA A 60 1.56 13.66 4.21
C ALA A 60 2.04 12.29 3.70
N ILE A 61 3.07 12.28 2.87
CA ILE A 61 3.59 11.11 2.18
C ILE A 61 5.05 10.87 2.59
N TYR A 62 5.30 9.69 3.13
CA TYR A 62 6.60 9.19 3.53
C TYR A 62 7.08 8.13 2.53
N ASP A 63 8.36 8.15 2.16
CA ASP A 63 8.99 7.01 1.49
C ASP A 63 9.25 5.91 2.51
N VAL A 64 9.02 4.67 2.13
CA VAL A 64 9.45 3.50 2.90
C VAL A 64 10.79 3.04 2.33
N LEU A 65 11.81 2.96 3.19
CA LEU A 65 13.16 2.53 2.81
C LEU A 65 13.28 1.00 2.86
N ASP A 66 14.36 0.46 2.30
CA ASP A 66 14.65 -0.98 2.25
C ASP A 66 14.67 -1.68 3.63
N ASP A 67 14.82 -0.93 4.73
CA ASP A 67 14.79 -1.45 6.10
C ASP A 67 13.43 -1.26 6.81
N GLY A 68 12.41 -0.76 6.09
CA GLY A 68 11.07 -0.47 6.60
C GLY A 68 10.95 0.89 7.29
N SER A 69 12.06 1.62 7.45
CA SER A 69 12.01 2.95 8.06
C SER A 69 11.43 4.00 7.11
N LEU A 70 10.82 5.04 7.69
CA LEU A 70 10.19 6.11 6.94
C LEU A 70 11.18 7.26 6.66
N SER A 71 11.13 7.80 5.44
CA SER A 71 11.87 8.99 5.04
C SER A 71 10.92 10.12 4.58
N PRO A 72 10.95 11.29 5.24
CA PRO A 72 11.65 11.54 6.50
C PRO A 72 11.06 10.72 7.65
N ALA A 73 11.79 10.64 8.77
CA ALA A 73 11.28 9.92 9.94
C ALA A 73 9.94 10.52 10.40
N ALA A 74 8.89 9.69 10.45
CA ALA A 74 7.61 10.08 11.02
C ALA A 74 7.70 10.27 12.54
N SER A 75 6.77 11.01 13.11
CA SER A 75 6.63 11.19 14.56
C SER A 75 5.16 11.24 14.96
N GLY A 76 4.88 11.08 16.25
CA GLY A 76 3.52 11.07 16.78
C GLY A 76 2.67 9.97 16.17
N LEU A 77 1.39 10.27 15.93
CA LEU A 77 0.39 9.28 15.52
C LEU A 77 0.73 8.59 14.19
N ALA A 78 1.33 9.30 13.22
CA ALA A 78 1.76 8.70 11.96
C ALA A 78 2.77 7.57 12.18
N ALA A 79 3.74 7.77 13.09
CA ALA A 79 4.73 6.74 13.43
C ALA A 79 4.12 5.58 14.22
N GLU A 80 3.18 5.86 15.12
CA GLU A 80 2.47 4.83 15.91
C GLU A 80 1.61 3.91 15.03
N VAL A 81 0.91 4.49 14.04
CA VAL A 81 0.09 3.74 13.08
C VAL A 81 0.97 2.95 12.12
N TRP A 82 2.08 3.52 11.62
CA TRP A 82 3.05 2.77 10.81
C TRP A 82 3.61 1.56 11.58
N ALA A 83 4.06 1.77 12.81
CA ALA A 83 4.56 0.70 13.67
C ALA A 83 3.47 -0.35 14.00
N THR A 84 2.19 0.02 13.96
CA THR A 84 1.08 -0.92 14.10
C THR A 84 0.91 -1.75 12.83
N PHE A 85 0.93 -1.12 11.65
CA PHE A 85 0.90 -1.84 10.38
C PHE A 85 2.10 -2.78 10.23
N GLU A 86 3.32 -2.35 10.59
CA GLU A 86 4.49 -3.23 10.60
C GLU A 86 4.32 -4.44 11.50
N ARG A 87 3.58 -4.33 12.61
CA ARG A 87 3.30 -5.49 13.47
C ARG A 87 2.18 -6.38 12.91
N VAL A 88 1.24 -5.82 12.15
CA VAL A 88 0.24 -6.57 11.37
C VAL A 88 0.92 -7.35 10.24
N ALA A 89 1.72 -6.70 9.40
CA ALA A 89 2.32 -7.30 8.20
C ALA A 89 3.68 -7.97 8.44
N THR A 90 4.36 -7.66 9.54
CA THR A 90 5.81 -7.80 9.82
C THR A 90 6.66 -6.70 9.20
N PRO A 91 7.70 -6.19 9.90
CA PRO A 91 8.59 -5.15 9.33
C PRO A 91 9.28 -5.59 8.04
N ALA A 92 9.71 -6.85 7.97
CA ALA A 92 10.38 -7.40 6.78
C ALA A 92 9.46 -7.40 5.56
N PHE A 93 8.20 -7.84 5.73
CA PHE A 93 7.23 -7.81 4.65
C PHE A 93 6.90 -6.37 4.22
N ALA A 94 6.65 -5.48 5.19
CA ALA A 94 6.32 -4.08 4.89
C ALA A 94 7.45 -3.38 4.12
N ALA A 95 8.71 -3.61 4.51
CA ALA A 95 9.89 -3.10 3.82
C ALA A 95 10.06 -3.66 2.41
N GLU A 96 9.64 -4.91 2.18
CA GLU A 96 9.76 -5.58 0.88
C GLU A 96 8.73 -5.06 -0.13
N VAL A 97 7.50 -4.75 0.31
CA VAL A 97 6.39 -4.49 -0.62
C VAL A 97 5.85 -3.05 -0.62
N ILE A 98 6.05 -2.26 0.45
CA ILE A 98 5.52 -0.89 0.51
C ILE A 98 6.57 0.11 0.04
N LEU A 99 6.19 0.99 -0.90
CA LEU A 99 7.03 2.09 -1.37
C LEU A 99 6.76 3.40 -0.65
N SER A 100 5.51 3.65 -0.30
CA SER A 100 5.15 4.86 0.42
C SER A 100 4.02 4.63 1.40
N TYR A 101 4.07 5.42 2.46
CA TYR A 101 3.05 5.52 3.48
C TYR A 101 2.44 6.93 3.43
N THR A 102 1.17 7.02 3.08
CA THR A 102 0.40 8.27 3.00
C THR A 102 -0.53 8.38 4.19
N VAL A 103 -0.60 9.56 4.83
CA VAL A 103 -1.49 9.80 5.95
C VAL A 103 -2.38 11.02 5.75
N GLY A 104 -3.67 10.87 6.03
CA GLY A 104 -4.65 11.94 6.19
C GLY A 104 -5.10 12.09 7.64
N ASP A 105 -5.99 13.04 7.93
CA ASP A 105 -6.58 13.25 9.27
C ASP A 105 -8.00 13.85 9.18
N SER A 106 -8.85 13.22 8.38
CA SER A 106 -10.22 13.69 8.13
C SER A 106 -11.22 12.93 8.98
N VAL A 107 -11.90 13.62 9.90
CA VAL A 107 -12.92 13.02 10.79
C VAL A 107 -14.24 12.72 10.08
N ASP A 108 -14.45 13.29 8.89
CA ASP A 108 -15.67 13.17 8.10
C ASP A 108 -15.54 12.15 6.96
N ALA A 109 -14.40 11.48 6.84
CA ALA A 109 -14.13 10.50 5.78
C ALA A 109 -14.66 9.10 6.17
N ASP A 110 -15.24 8.41 5.19
CA ASP A 110 -15.76 7.05 5.36
C ASP A 110 -14.63 6.01 5.26
N LEU A 111 -13.62 6.26 4.41
CA LEU A 111 -12.48 5.37 4.22
C LEU A 111 -11.39 5.58 5.28
N LEU A 112 -11.02 4.51 5.99
CA LEU A 112 -9.97 4.54 7.01
C LEU A 112 -8.57 4.21 6.49
N ALA A 113 -8.46 3.33 5.51
CA ALA A 113 -7.20 2.98 4.88
C ALA A 113 -7.47 2.40 3.49
N TYR A 114 -6.44 2.35 2.66
CA TYR A 114 -6.42 1.60 1.41
C TYR A 114 -4.97 1.25 1.05
N VAL A 115 -4.79 0.17 0.30
CA VAL A 115 -3.57 -0.10 -0.46
C VAL A 115 -3.80 0.06 -1.96
N GLN A 116 -2.79 0.57 -2.64
CA GLN A 116 -2.80 0.73 -4.10
C GLN A 116 -1.51 0.19 -4.70
N GLN A 117 -1.61 -0.69 -5.69
CA GLN A 117 -0.45 -1.20 -6.40
C GLN A 117 0.23 -0.07 -7.20
N ASP A 118 1.56 -0.01 -7.18
CA ASP A 118 2.33 0.96 -7.97
C ASP A 118 2.14 0.64 -9.46
N SER A 119 1.72 1.65 -10.24
CA SER A 119 1.36 1.48 -11.64
C SER A 119 2.56 1.28 -12.58
N GLU A 120 3.77 1.63 -12.13
CA GLU A 120 5.01 1.45 -12.88
C GLU A 120 5.77 0.20 -12.43
N ARG A 121 5.64 -0.18 -11.16
CA ARG A 121 6.33 -1.32 -10.52
C ARG A 121 5.34 -2.17 -9.72
N PRO A 122 4.59 -3.07 -10.38
CA PRO A 122 3.45 -3.76 -9.75
C PRO A 122 3.84 -4.78 -8.66
N GLU A 123 5.12 -5.03 -8.44
CA GLU A 123 5.62 -5.74 -7.25
C GLU A 123 5.49 -4.93 -5.95
N TYR A 124 5.27 -3.62 -6.04
CA TYR A 124 5.16 -2.74 -4.89
C TYR A 124 3.79 -2.08 -4.75
N TRP A 125 3.55 -1.56 -3.54
CA TRP A 125 2.29 -0.98 -3.10
C TRP A 125 2.49 0.33 -2.34
N HIS A 126 1.45 1.14 -2.31
CA HIS A 126 1.32 2.33 -1.50
C HIS A 126 0.28 2.06 -0.42
N LEU A 127 0.64 2.25 0.84
CA LEU A 127 -0.30 2.21 1.96
C LEU A 127 -0.77 3.62 2.27
N ALA A 128 -2.07 3.83 2.38
CA ALA A 128 -2.67 5.10 2.78
C ALA A 128 -3.54 4.87 4.02
N VAL A 129 -3.43 5.72 5.05
CA VAL A 129 -4.21 5.60 6.29
C VAL A 129 -4.72 6.97 6.77
N ASN A 130 -6.01 7.05 7.09
CA ASN A 130 -6.62 8.17 7.77
C ASN A 130 -6.38 8.10 9.28
N LEU A 131 -5.56 9.00 9.82
CA LEU A 131 -5.18 9.00 11.23
C LEU A 131 -6.35 9.31 12.17
N ALA A 132 -7.42 9.95 11.69
CA ALA A 132 -8.65 10.14 12.46
C ALA A 132 -9.26 8.81 12.91
N GLY A 133 -9.03 7.72 12.16
CA GLY A 133 -9.44 6.36 12.50
C GLY A 133 -8.80 5.83 13.80
N ALA A 134 -7.65 6.36 14.21
CA ALA A 134 -6.98 5.94 15.44
C ALA A 134 -7.75 6.31 16.74
N THR A 135 -8.81 7.12 16.62
CA THR A 135 -9.77 7.35 17.71
C THR A 135 -10.50 6.07 18.14
N ASP A 136 -10.68 5.11 17.23
CA ASP A 136 -11.01 3.71 17.52
C ASP A 136 -9.92 2.79 16.96
N MET A 137 -8.89 2.56 17.78
CA MET A 137 -7.77 1.70 17.40
C MET A 137 -8.17 0.26 17.11
N SER A 138 -9.30 -0.24 17.64
CA SER A 138 -9.75 -1.60 17.33
C SER A 138 -10.26 -1.64 15.88
N TYR A 139 -11.05 -0.64 15.49
CA TYR A 139 -11.56 -0.52 14.13
C TYR A 139 -10.43 -0.27 13.12
N LEU A 140 -9.53 0.66 13.40
CA LEU A 140 -8.36 0.89 12.54
C LEU A 140 -7.50 -0.36 12.40
N LEU A 141 -7.25 -1.09 13.50
CA LEU A 141 -6.49 -2.34 13.46
C LEU A 141 -7.15 -3.37 12.54
N THR A 142 -8.48 -3.55 12.63
CA THR A 142 -9.18 -4.50 11.75
C THR A 142 -9.11 -4.06 10.28
N THR A 143 -9.22 -2.77 9.99
CA THR A 143 -8.99 -2.25 8.63
C THR A 143 -7.56 -2.50 8.16
N LEU A 144 -6.54 -2.32 9.00
CA LEU A 144 -5.15 -2.64 8.60
C LEU A 144 -4.95 -4.14 8.32
N VAL A 145 -5.70 -5.03 8.98
CA VAL A 145 -5.71 -6.47 8.66
C VAL A 145 -6.40 -6.71 7.31
N HIS A 146 -7.49 -6.01 7.00
CA HIS A 146 -8.12 -6.03 5.68
C HIS A 146 -7.13 -5.58 4.58
N GLU A 147 -6.45 -4.44 4.76
CA GLU A 147 -5.47 -3.96 3.79
C GLU A 147 -4.30 -4.93 3.62
N TYR A 148 -3.85 -5.57 4.70
CA TYR A 148 -2.83 -6.61 4.60
C TYR A 148 -3.33 -7.83 3.80
N ALA A 149 -4.62 -8.17 3.87
CA ALA A 149 -5.19 -9.24 3.07
C ALA A 149 -5.05 -8.96 1.57
N HIS A 150 -5.32 -7.72 1.12
CA HIS A 150 -5.10 -7.32 -0.28
C HIS A 150 -3.64 -7.56 -0.71
N LEU A 151 -2.67 -7.18 0.13
CA LEU A 151 -1.24 -7.44 -0.15
C LEU A 151 -0.91 -8.94 -0.24
N LEU A 152 -1.65 -9.81 0.45
CA LEU A 152 -1.45 -11.26 0.40
C LEU A 152 -2.12 -11.91 -0.82
N THR A 153 -3.28 -11.39 -1.24
CA THR A 153 -4.13 -12.02 -2.27
C THR A 153 -3.98 -11.42 -3.66
N LEU A 154 -3.38 -10.24 -3.78
CA LEU A 154 -3.21 -9.51 -5.05
C LEU A 154 -1.73 -9.24 -5.41
N ASN A 155 -0.77 -9.76 -4.64
CA ASN A 155 0.65 -9.63 -4.99
C ASN A 155 1.02 -10.41 -6.26
N ARG A 156 2.28 -10.25 -6.68
CA ARG A 156 2.81 -10.78 -7.93
C ARG A 156 2.87 -12.30 -8.06
N ASP A 157 2.87 -13.03 -6.95
CA ASP A 157 2.73 -14.49 -7.00
C ASP A 157 1.27 -14.88 -7.29
N GLN A 158 0.31 -14.03 -6.91
CA GLN A 158 -1.12 -14.22 -7.17
C GLN A 158 -1.54 -13.66 -8.54
N THR A 159 -0.90 -12.59 -9.03
CA THR A 159 -1.17 -11.90 -10.30
C THR A 159 0.08 -11.79 -11.19
N PRO A 160 0.66 -12.92 -11.64
CA PRO A 160 1.89 -12.88 -12.42
C PRO A 160 1.64 -12.28 -13.82
N PRO A 161 2.61 -11.56 -14.42
CA PRO A 161 2.43 -10.85 -15.70
C PRO A 161 1.99 -11.71 -16.89
N ASP A 162 2.29 -13.00 -16.85
CA ASP A 162 2.01 -13.97 -17.91
C ASP A 162 0.69 -14.72 -17.70
N ALA A 163 -0.03 -14.48 -16.61
CA ALA A 163 -1.37 -15.01 -16.41
C ALA A 163 -2.35 -14.45 -17.46
N THR A 164 -3.27 -15.29 -17.91
CA THR A 164 -4.30 -14.93 -18.89
C THR A 164 -5.69 -14.98 -18.27
N CYS A 165 -6.42 -13.87 -18.38
CA CYS A 165 -7.74 -13.73 -17.79
C CYS A 165 -8.77 -14.54 -18.58
N GLU A 166 -9.33 -15.58 -17.98
CA GLU A 166 -10.44 -16.34 -18.57
C GLU A 166 -11.80 -15.73 -18.24
N VAL A 167 -11.93 -15.04 -17.10
CA VAL A 167 -13.23 -14.63 -16.55
C VAL A 167 -13.29 -13.14 -16.17
N VAL A 168 -12.25 -12.58 -15.53
CA VAL A 168 -12.18 -11.15 -15.14
C VAL A 168 -10.72 -10.66 -15.19
N ALA A 169 -10.50 -9.42 -15.61
CA ALA A 169 -9.21 -8.73 -15.53
C ALA A 169 -9.31 -7.60 -14.50
N PRO A 170 -8.88 -7.81 -13.25
CA PRO A 170 -8.78 -6.72 -12.28
C PRO A 170 -7.59 -5.79 -12.62
N SER A 171 -7.51 -4.66 -11.93
CA SER A 171 -6.43 -3.67 -12.14
C SER A 171 -5.04 -4.26 -11.90
N GLU A 172 -4.95 -5.21 -10.98
CA GLU A 172 -3.73 -5.82 -10.47
C GLU A 172 -3.20 -6.94 -11.39
N GLY A 173 -4.01 -7.36 -12.38
CA GLY A 173 -3.66 -8.38 -13.36
C GLY A 173 -4.43 -9.70 -13.20
N CYS A 174 -4.24 -10.59 -14.16
CA CYS A 174 -4.93 -11.88 -14.18
C CYS A 174 -4.42 -12.79 -13.06
N TRP A 175 -5.31 -13.55 -12.43
CA TRP A 175 -4.94 -14.46 -11.36
C TRP A 175 -4.18 -15.69 -11.89
N ALA A 176 -3.16 -16.12 -11.15
CA ALA A 176 -2.53 -17.43 -11.34
C ALA A 176 -3.56 -18.56 -11.13
N ASP A 177 -3.30 -19.73 -11.72
CA ASP A 177 -4.19 -20.90 -11.58
C ASP A 177 -4.33 -21.36 -10.12
N ASP A 178 -3.29 -21.18 -9.31
CA ASP A 178 -3.23 -21.53 -7.89
C ASP A 178 -3.40 -20.32 -6.95
N ALA A 179 -3.78 -19.16 -7.47
CA ALA A 179 -4.05 -17.98 -6.65
C ALA A 179 -5.18 -18.23 -5.64
N TYR A 180 -5.05 -17.67 -4.43
CA TYR A 180 -6.08 -17.71 -3.40
C TYR A 180 -7.40 -17.14 -3.92
N LEU A 181 -7.32 -16.03 -4.65
CA LEU A 181 -8.48 -15.35 -5.20
C LEU A 181 -9.20 -16.19 -6.27
N ARG A 182 -8.45 -16.96 -7.08
CA ARG A 182 -9.02 -17.92 -8.04
C ARG A 182 -9.79 -19.03 -7.30
N ALA A 183 -9.17 -19.66 -6.30
CA ALA A 183 -9.82 -20.70 -5.51
C ALA A 183 -11.05 -20.18 -4.75
N PHE A 184 -10.98 -18.96 -4.22
CA PHE A 184 -12.08 -18.31 -3.52
C PHE A 184 -13.23 -17.95 -4.48
N TRP A 185 -12.91 -17.45 -5.67
CA TRP A 185 -13.89 -17.18 -6.72
C TRP A 185 -14.60 -18.47 -7.13
N ASP A 186 -13.86 -19.53 -7.43
CA ASP A 186 -14.43 -20.80 -7.90
C ASP A 186 -15.38 -21.40 -6.86
N GLU A 187 -15.04 -21.33 -5.58
CA GLU A 187 -15.84 -21.89 -4.49
C GLU A 187 -17.03 -21.01 -4.09
N PHE A 188 -16.86 -19.69 -4.04
CA PHE A 188 -17.87 -18.79 -3.46
C PHE A 188 -18.53 -17.83 -4.45
N TRP A 189 -17.90 -17.43 -5.55
CA TRP A 189 -18.47 -16.41 -6.44
C TRP A 189 -18.99 -16.91 -7.77
N SER A 190 -18.36 -17.95 -8.35
CA SER A 190 -18.69 -18.46 -9.69
C SER A 190 -20.18 -18.80 -9.88
N GLY A 191 -20.85 -19.24 -8.82
CA GLY A 191 -22.29 -19.57 -8.81
C GLY A 191 -23.23 -18.36 -8.95
N TYR A 192 -22.77 -17.14 -8.71
CA TYR A 192 -23.58 -15.93 -8.91
C TYR A 192 -23.77 -15.62 -10.40
N GLY A 193 -22.77 -15.92 -11.24
CA GLY A 193 -22.74 -15.57 -12.66
C GLY A 193 -22.90 -14.06 -12.88
N ASP A 194 -23.65 -13.66 -13.90
CA ASP A 194 -23.87 -12.25 -14.28
C ASP A 194 -24.61 -11.41 -13.21
N ARG A 195 -25.05 -12.03 -12.10
CA ARG A 195 -25.66 -11.31 -10.97
C ARG A 195 -24.61 -10.69 -10.04
N ALA A 196 -23.38 -11.20 -10.06
CA ALA A 196 -22.30 -10.64 -9.26
C ALA A 196 -21.93 -9.24 -9.80
N PRO A 197 -21.72 -8.25 -8.92
CA PRO A 197 -21.14 -6.97 -9.31
C PRO A 197 -19.78 -7.19 -10.00
N ALA A 198 -19.53 -6.51 -11.12
CA ALA A 198 -18.21 -6.52 -11.74
C ALA A 198 -17.18 -5.86 -10.81
N ILE A 199 -15.94 -6.33 -10.79
CA ILE A 199 -14.88 -5.81 -9.88
C ILE A 199 -14.77 -4.27 -9.97
N ALA A 200 -14.73 -3.75 -11.20
CA ALA A 200 -14.58 -2.33 -11.50
C ALA A 200 -15.89 -1.50 -11.44
N THR A 201 -17.00 -2.04 -10.94
CA THR A 201 -18.25 -1.28 -10.83
C THR A 201 -18.23 -0.36 -9.62
N ASP A 202 -18.65 0.88 -9.79
CA ASP A 202 -18.92 1.83 -8.70
C ASP A 202 -20.42 2.05 -8.48
N ASP A 203 -21.28 1.21 -9.08
CA ASP A 203 -22.73 1.29 -8.92
C ASP A 203 -23.13 0.80 -7.52
N LEU A 204 -23.28 1.76 -6.59
CA LEU A 204 -23.70 1.48 -5.22
C LEU A 204 -25.06 0.79 -5.14
N ALA A 205 -26.03 1.19 -5.99
CA ALA A 205 -27.36 0.60 -5.96
C ALA A 205 -27.34 -0.87 -6.41
N LEU A 206 -26.49 -1.22 -7.38
CA LEU A 206 -26.26 -2.60 -7.78
C LEU A 206 -25.66 -3.42 -6.63
N ARG A 207 -24.66 -2.88 -5.94
CA ARG A 207 -23.99 -3.54 -4.79
C ARG A 207 -24.93 -3.75 -3.61
N GLU A 208 -25.67 -2.71 -3.22
CA GLU A 208 -26.67 -2.80 -2.14
C GLU A 208 -27.76 -3.81 -2.48
N SER A 209 -28.25 -3.82 -3.72
CA SER A 209 -29.25 -4.78 -4.19
C SER A 209 -28.72 -6.22 -4.21
N PHE A 210 -27.46 -6.41 -4.59
CA PHE A 210 -26.80 -7.71 -4.57
C PHE A 210 -26.64 -8.22 -3.13
N TYR A 211 -26.14 -7.38 -2.22
CA TYR A 211 -26.04 -7.72 -0.80
C TYR A 211 -27.39 -8.07 -0.20
N ALA A 212 -28.44 -7.27 -0.42
CA ALA A 212 -29.77 -7.51 0.12
C ALA A 212 -30.39 -8.86 -0.32
N GLN A 213 -29.95 -9.42 -1.46
CA GLN A 213 -30.39 -10.73 -1.95
C GLN A 213 -29.53 -11.90 -1.42
N HIS A 214 -28.35 -11.60 -0.88
CA HIS A 214 -27.30 -12.56 -0.55
C HIS A 214 -26.68 -12.28 0.83
N GLU A 215 -27.40 -11.63 1.74
CA GLU A 215 -26.87 -11.16 3.03
C GLU A 215 -26.19 -12.28 3.83
N GLU A 216 -26.80 -13.46 3.89
CA GLU A 216 -26.27 -14.64 4.60
C GLU A 216 -24.96 -15.20 4.01
N ASP A 217 -24.58 -14.74 2.81
CA ASP A 217 -23.40 -15.18 2.11
C ASP A 217 -22.14 -14.40 2.48
N PHE A 218 -22.27 -13.19 3.02
CA PHE A 218 -21.18 -12.22 3.21
C PHE A 218 -20.95 -11.88 4.69
N VAL A 219 -19.69 -11.61 5.05
CA VAL A 219 -19.33 -11.20 6.43
C VAL A 219 -19.77 -9.76 6.74
N SER A 220 -19.91 -8.93 5.71
CA SER A 220 -20.36 -7.54 5.77
C SER A 220 -21.03 -7.15 4.45
N SER A 221 -21.72 -6.00 4.43
CA SER A 221 -22.19 -5.41 3.17
C SER A 221 -21.04 -5.01 2.25
N TYR A 222 -19.90 -4.61 2.82
CA TYR A 222 -18.70 -4.26 2.06
C TYR A 222 -18.05 -5.48 1.39
N ALA A 223 -18.12 -6.67 2.00
CA ALA A 223 -17.66 -7.92 1.37
C ALA A 223 -18.45 -8.26 0.09
N ALA A 224 -19.69 -7.77 -0.07
CA ALA A 224 -20.47 -7.97 -1.29
C ALA A 224 -20.06 -7.05 -2.46
N LYS A 225 -19.11 -6.14 -2.21
CA LYS A 225 -18.62 -5.13 -3.17
C LYS A 225 -18.06 -5.76 -4.45
N ASN A 226 -17.19 -6.76 -4.30
CA ASN A 226 -16.66 -7.65 -5.32
C ASN A 226 -15.89 -8.81 -4.63
N VAL A 227 -15.32 -9.75 -5.38
CA VAL A 227 -14.60 -10.90 -4.82
C VAL A 227 -13.30 -10.55 -4.10
N GLU A 228 -12.62 -9.48 -4.50
CA GLU A 228 -11.36 -9.02 -3.87
C GLU A 228 -11.63 -8.49 -2.47
N GLU A 229 -12.71 -7.72 -2.34
CA GLU A 229 -13.16 -7.18 -1.06
C GLU A 229 -13.72 -8.29 -0.17
N ASP A 230 -14.41 -9.28 -0.74
CA ASP A 230 -14.93 -10.42 0.01
C ASP A 230 -13.82 -11.28 0.62
N ILE A 231 -12.75 -11.59 -0.14
CA ILE A 231 -11.65 -12.38 0.40
C ILE A 231 -10.90 -11.59 1.48
N ALA A 232 -10.74 -10.26 1.32
CA ALA A 232 -10.08 -9.40 2.29
C ALA A 232 -10.89 -9.27 3.59
N GLU A 233 -12.19 -8.97 3.47
CA GLU A 233 -13.12 -8.93 4.60
C GLU A 233 -13.24 -10.28 5.30
N SER A 234 -13.27 -11.39 4.53
CA SER A 234 -13.31 -12.74 5.08
C SER A 234 -12.01 -13.10 5.81
N PHE A 235 -10.85 -12.65 5.32
CA PHE A 235 -9.57 -12.85 6.01
C PHE A 235 -9.50 -12.04 7.30
N MET A 236 -9.92 -10.77 7.26
CA MET A 236 -10.05 -9.94 8.47
C MET A 236 -10.96 -10.63 9.49
N ALA A 237 -12.14 -11.09 9.07
CA ALA A 237 -13.06 -11.84 9.90
C ALA A 237 -12.41 -13.10 10.50
N TYR A 238 -11.70 -13.88 9.68
CA TYR A 238 -11.00 -15.09 10.11
C TYR A 238 -9.95 -14.80 11.19
N VAL A 239 -9.22 -13.69 11.07
CA VAL A 239 -8.22 -13.26 12.04
C VAL A 239 -8.88 -12.79 13.35
N VAL A 240 -9.94 -12.00 13.26
CA VAL A 240 -10.62 -11.38 14.41
C VAL A 240 -11.45 -12.40 15.20
N GLU A 241 -12.20 -13.26 14.52
CA GLU A 241 -13.10 -14.22 15.15
C GLU A 241 -12.33 -15.25 16.00
N PRO A 242 -12.69 -15.45 17.28
CA PRO A 242 -11.94 -16.30 18.19
C PRO A 242 -11.92 -17.78 17.76
N VAL A 243 -13.03 -18.27 17.22
CA VAL A 243 -13.14 -19.63 16.65
C VAL A 243 -14.10 -19.57 15.46
N PRO A 244 -13.64 -19.83 14.23
CA PRO A 244 -14.55 -20.09 13.13
C PRO A 244 -15.44 -21.27 13.52
N GLY A 245 -16.75 -21.05 13.64
CA GLY A 245 -17.69 -22.13 13.90
C GLY A 245 -17.60 -23.21 12.81
N PRO A 246 -18.16 -24.42 13.03
CA PRO A 246 -18.21 -25.42 11.97
C PRO A 246 -18.84 -24.83 10.70
N PRO A 247 -18.34 -25.13 9.48
CA PRO A 247 -18.72 -24.48 8.22
C PRO A 247 -20.14 -24.90 7.78
N ARG A 248 -21.14 -24.45 8.54
CA ARG A 248 -22.56 -24.72 8.34
C ARG A 248 -23.28 -23.57 7.63
N THR A 249 -22.65 -22.40 7.62
CA THR A 249 -23.07 -21.22 6.87
C THR A 249 -22.01 -20.92 5.81
N ARG A 250 -22.38 -20.15 4.80
CA ARG A 250 -21.45 -19.76 3.73
C ARG A 250 -20.31 -18.89 4.25
N VAL A 251 -20.62 -17.97 5.18
CA VAL A 251 -19.61 -17.21 5.94
C VAL A 251 -18.64 -18.15 6.67
N ALA A 252 -19.13 -19.13 7.43
CA ALA A 252 -18.24 -20.05 8.14
C ALA A 252 -17.38 -20.91 7.19
N ALA A 253 -17.89 -21.24 6.01
CA ALA A 253 -17.09 -21.90 4.96
C ALA A 253 -15.99 -20.98 4.40
N LYS A 254 -16.27 -19.69 4.19
CA LYS A 254 -15.26 -18.69 3.81
C LYS A 254 -14.18 -18.52 4.88
N LEU A 255 -14.51 -18.55 6.16
CA LEU A 255 -13.48 -18.49 7.21
C LEU A 255 -12.62 -19.75 7.24
N ALA A 256 -13.24 -20.93 7.07
CA ALA A 256 -12.53 -22.21 7.01
C ALA A 256 -11.66 -22.37 5.75
N PHE A 257 -11.88 -21.55 4.70
CA PHE A 257 -11.05 -21.51 3.50
C PHE A 257 -9.57 -21.31 3.83
N PHE A 258 -9.27 -20.38 4.76
CA PHE A 258 -7.91 -19.97 5.09
C PHE A 258 -7.12 -21.04 5.85
N ASP A 259 -7.80 -21.95 6.57
CA ASP A 259 -7.15 -23.07 7.26
C ASP A 259 -6.50 -24.08 6.27
N ARG A 260 -6.82 -24.01 4.97
CA ARG A 260 -6.20 -24.82 3.92
C ARG A 260 -4.79 -24.33 3.54
N TYR A 261 -4.44 -23.13 3.97
CA TYR A 261 -3.21 -22.42 3.62
C TYR A 261 -2.38 -22.18 4.91
N PRO A 262 -1.43 -23.07 5.24
CA PRO A 262 -0.71 -23.03 6.51
C PRO A 262 -0.05 -21.68 6.82
N GLU A 263 0.42 -20.98 5.79
CA GLU A 263 0.98 -19.63 5.86
C GLU A 263 -0.04 -18.59 6.31
N LEU A 264 -1.28 -18.63 5.81
CA LEU A 264 -2.36 -17.72 6.21
C LEU A 264 -2.85 -18.03 7.63
N ALA A 265 -2.93 -19.31 8.00
CA ALA A 265 -3.21 -19.73 9.38
C ALA A 265 -2.11 -19.26 10.35
N ALA A 266 -0.84 -19.35 9.96
CA ALA A 266 0.27 -18.85 10.77
C ALA A 266 0.23 -17.33 10.95
N ILE A 267 -0.17 -16.58 9.92
CA ILE A 267 -0.40 -15.13 10.00
C ILE A 267 -1.50 -14.82 11.00
N ARG A 268 -2.64 -15.53 10.96
CA ARG A 268 -3.70 -15.37 11.97
C ARG A 268 -3.18 -15.54 13.38
N GLU A 269 -2.48 -16.65 13.66
CA GLU A 269 -1.97 -16.91 15.01
C GLU A 269 -0.99 -15.83 15.48
N ARG A 270 -0.14 -15.34 14.57
CA ARG A 270 0.79 -14.23 14.86
C ARG A 270 0.04 -12.94 15.22
N ILE A 271 -0.91 -12.51 14.39
CA ILE A 271 -1.67 -11.28 14.62
C ILE A 271 -2.46 -11.39 15.92
N ARG A 272 -3.07 -12.55 16.20
CA ARG A 272 -3.82 -12.78 17.45
C ARG A 272 -2.92 -12.80 18.69
N ALA A 273 -1.71 -13.35 18.58
CA ALA A 273 -0.74 -13.32 19.67
C ALA A 273 -0.28 -11.89 20.00
N GLU A 274 -0.14 -11.04 18.97
CA GLU A 274 0.28 -9.65 19.12
C GLU A 274 -0.85 -8.72 19.61
N PHE A 275 -2.08 -8.92 19.10
CA PHE A 275 -3.17 -7.95 19.24
C PHE A 275 -4.46 -8.51 19.88
N GLY A 276 -4.42 -9.69 20.50
CA GLY A 276 -5.63 -10.39 20.96
C GLY A 276 -6.62 -9.56 21.80
N ASP A 277 -6.14 -8.60 22.62
CA ASP A 277 -6.99 -7.72 23.44
C ASP A 277 -7.67 -6.58 22.65
N LEU A 278 -7.12 -6.25 21.48
CA LEU A 278 -7.59 -5.20 20.57
C LEU A 278 -8.41 -5.75 19.39
N LEU A 279 -8.26 -7.04 19.05
CA LEU A 279 -9.06 -7.69 18.02
C LEU A 279 -10.49 -7.91 18.53
N ARG A 280 -11.41 -7.04 18.10
CA ARG A 280 -12.84 -7.14 18.40
C ARG A 280 -13.61 -7.24 17.09
N PRO A 281 -14.60 -8.14 16.97
CA PRO A 281 -15.50 -8.13 15.83
C PRO A 281 -16.12 -6.74 15.69
N VAL A 282 -15.94 -6.12 14.53
CA VAL A 282 -16.57 -4.85 14.18
C VAL A 282 -17.72 -5.15 13.22
N TRP A 283 -18.68 -5.96 13.69
CA TRP A 283 -19.91 -6.21 12.95
C TRP A 283 -21.03 -5.40 13.61
N ASP A 284 -21.32 -4.25 13.01
CA ASP A 284 -22.54 -3.42 13.13
C ASP A 284 -22.92 -2.89 14.54
N PRO A 285 -22.79 -1.56 14.83
CA PRO A 285 -23.41 -0.96 16.01
C PRO A 285 -24.95 -0.89 15.96
#